data_AF-W3RJH3-F1
#
_entry.id   AF-W3RJH3-F1
#
_cell.length_a   1.000
_cell.length_b   1.000
_cell.length_c   1.000
_cell.angle_alpha   90.00
_cell.angle_beta   90.00
_cell.angle_gamma   90.00
#
_symmetry.space_group_name_H-M   'P 1'
#
loop_
_entity.id
_entity.type
_entity.pdbx_description
1 polymer ?
#
loop_
_entity_poly.entity_id
_entity_poly.type
_entity_poly.pdbx_seq_one_letter_code
_entity_poly.pdbx_strand_id
1 'polypeptide(L)'
;MNSINETGEAQQRNRWMRPDAGRYLRPDMERYFTPGAWQATAFAQLAGATVERKEHVAEEERSVEDLRRERRWLAQQKLELLQLYDLHLRLKLKALNPSQRSDHYLYQPRIPKHNEGSGRWTREGGGSSGNYDGRLASADRPRLGRVGGFAILAQIADELVKAFRSENLDRDLFGHEEGTIGLTNFKGENIFGSSSSLSSYSREDRAAANEMRNVLLSKYPETMKQDNIGMMPNNALFHAEATVLLRAARRNGGSLRGEMLEVYIDRPMCRSCNTVLPLIARELGNPTVMFFTRRGKEIRKLQDGVWSEHE
;
A
#
# COMPACT_ATOMS: atom_id res chain seq x y z
N MET A 1 61.96 -14.48 -18.18
CA MET A 1 61.71 -13.02 -18.22
C MET A 1 60.35 -12.80 -18.87
N ASN A 2 59.56 -11.90 -18.28
CA ASN A 2 58.29 -11.31 -18.74
C ASN A 2 56.98 -12.08 -18.48
N SER A 3 56.61 -12.24 -17.21
CA SER A 3 55.19 -12.20 -16.81
C SER A 3 54.82 -10.74 -16.55
N ILE A 4 54.29 -10.05 -17.57
CA ILE A 4 53.75 -8.71 -17.41
C ILE A 4 52.45 -8.84 -16.61
N ASN A 5 52.31 -7.95 -15.62
CA ASN A 5 51.43 -8.03 -14.47
C ASN A 5 49.98 -7.71 -14.88
N GLU A 6 49.15 -8.72 -15.15
CA GLU A 6 47.74 -8.56 -15.59
C GLU A 6 46.91 -7.68 -14.65
N THR A 7 47.21 -7.70 -13.35
CA THR A 7 46.56 -6.83 -12.35
C THR A 7 46.87 -5.36 -12.56
N GLY A 8 48.08 -5.04 -13.04
CA GLY A 8 48.50 -3.68 -13.37
C GLY A 8 47.78 -3.13 -14.60
N GLU A 9 47.58 -3.95 -15.62
CA GLU A 9 46.84 -3.55 -16.83
C GLU A 9 45.36 -3.30 -16.55
N ALA A 10 44.71 -4.15 -15.74
CA ALA A 10 43.34 -3.96 -15.31
C ALA A 10 43.16 -2.67 -14.49
N GLN A 11 44.10 -2.38 -13.58
CA GLN A 11 44.09 -1.14 -12.80
C GLN A 11 44.30 0.10 -13.67
N GLN A 12 45.18 0.03 -14.67
CA GLN A 12 45.36 1.14 -15.60
C GLN A 12 44.13 1.38 -16.45
N ARG A 13 43.53 0.33 -17.04
CA ARG A 13 42.28 0.45 -17.83
C ARG A 13 41.16 1.11 -17.04
N ASN A 14 40.95 0.73 -15.78
CA ASN A 14 39.94 1.35 -14.92
C ASN A 14 40.23 2.82 -14.59
N ARG A 15 41.50 3.26 -14.66
CA ARG A 15 41.88 4.65 -14.45
C ARG A 15 41.58 5.52 -15.68
N TRP A 16 41.77 4.98 -16.88
CA TRP A 16 41.57 5.68 -18.16
C TRP A 16 40.11 5.74 -18.62
N MET A 17 39.22 4.90 -18.06
CA MET A 17 37.79 4.83 -18.41
C MET A 17 36.89 5.73 -17.52
N ARG A 18 37.46 6.55 -16.64
CA ARG A 18 36.65 7.47 -15.81
C ARG A 18 36.08 8.63 -16.66
N PRO A 19 34.90 9.18 -16.33
CA PRO A 19 34.29 10.31 -17.04
C PRO A 19 35.18 11.57 -17.09
N ASP A 20 36.19 11.66 -16.22
CA ASP A 20 37.14 12.76 -16.10
C ASP A 20 38.54 12.44 -16.63
N ALA A 21 38.73 11.30 -17.32
CA ALA A 21 40.03 10.88 -17.83
C ALA A 21 40.72 11.94 -18.71
N GLY A 22 39.94 12.78 -19.40
CA GLY A 22 40.43 13.93 -20.16
C GLY A 22 41.22 14.96 -19.34
N ARG A 23 41.02 15.03 -18.02
CA ARG A 23 41.79 15.91 -17.11
C ARG A 23 43.17 15.37 -16.76
N TYR A 24 43.39 14.07 -16.95
CA TYR A 24 44.65 13.39 -16.61
C TYR A 24 45.50 13.06 -17.85
N LEU A 25 45.01 13.35 -19.05
CA LEU A 25 45.82 13.36 -20.25
C LEU A 25 46.81 14.53 -20.14
N ARG A 26 48.11 14.22 -20.23
CA ARG A 26 49.12 15.27 -20.17
C ARG A 26 48.95 16.19 -21.39
N PRO A 27 49.12 17.52 -21.23
CA PRO A 27 48.98 18.48 -22.34
C PRO A 27 49.91 18.23 -23.54
N ASP A 28 50.95 17.41 -23.38
CA ASP A 28 51.96 17.09 -24.38
C ASP A 28 51.75 15.73 -25.07
N MET A 29 50.69 14.99 -24.73
CA MET A 29 50.44 13.65 -25.26
C MET A 29 50.40 13.61 -26.80
N GLU A 30 49.95 14.70 -27.43
CA GLU A 30 49.90 14.85 -28.90
C GLU A 30 51.28 14.73 -29.57
N ARG A 31 52.39 14.96 -28.85
CA ARG A 31 53.76 14.82 -29.38
C ARG A 31 54.20 13.38 -29.60
N TYR A 32 53.56 12.43 -28.93
CA TYR A 32 53.92 11.02 -28.98
C TYR A 32 53.13 10.23 -30.03
N PHE A 33 52.14 10.87 -30.67
CA PHE A 33 51.38 10.29 -31.77
C PHE A 33 51.81 10.91 -33.09
N THR A 34 51.86 10.08 -34.13
CA THR A 34 52.04 10.55 -35.50
C THR A 34 50.91 11.53 -35.84
N PRO A 35 51.19 12.71 -36.43
CA PRO A 35 50.16 13.67 -36.80
C PRO A 35 49.04 12.98 -37.60
N GLY A 36 47.81 13.02 -37.06
CA GLY A 36 46.61 12.38 -37.65
C GLY A 36 46.27 10.96 -37.15
N ALA A 37 47.18 10.23 -36.51
CA ALA A 37 46.94 8.85 -36.06
C ALA A 37 46.04 8.74 -34.81
N TRP A 38 46.12 9.72 -33.90
CA TRP A 38 45.32 9.78 -32.66
C TRP A 38 43.82 9.96 -32.95
N GLN A 39 43.46 10.79 -33.94
CA GLN A 39 42.08 11.05 -34.27
C GLN A 39 41.40 9.79 -34.82
N ALA A 40 42.05 9.07 -35.73
CA ALA A 40 41.48 7.85 -36.33
C ALA A 40 41.26 6.71 -35.31
N THR A 41 42.16 6.55 -34.34
CA THR A 41 42.09 5.45 -33.35
C THR A 41 41.16 5.77 -32.18
N ALA A 42 41.16 7.01 -31.67
CA ALA A 42 40.28 7.43 -30.59
C ALA A 42 38.80 7.38 -31.00
N PHE A 43 38.46 7.83 -32.21
CA PHE A 43 37.08 7.78 -32.72
C PHE A 43 36.61 6.36 -33.02
N ALA A 44 37.49 5.46 -33.48
CA ALA A 44 37.13 4.05 -33.71
C ALA A 44 36.84 3.29 -32.40
N GLN A 45 37.63 3.52 -31.34
CA GLN A 45 37.38 2.94 -30.02
C GLN A 45 36.12 3.50 -29.34
N LEU A 46 35.87 4.81 -29.48
CA LEU A 46 34.64 5.44 -29.00
C LEU A 46 33.41 4.91 -29.77
N ALA A 47 33.52 4.71 -31.08
CA ALA A 47 32.42 4.16 -31.88
C ALA A 47 32.08 2.72 -31.45
N GLY A 48 33.07 1.85 -31.27
CA GLY A 48 32.86 0.48 -30.75
C GLY A 48 32.25 0.47 -29.34
N ALA A 49 32.77 1.28 -28.43
CA ALA A 49 32.25 1.40 -27.06
C ALA A 49 30.81 1.95 -27.01
N THR A 50 30.39 2.79 -27.97
CA THR A 50 29.00 3.26 -28.05
C THR A 50 28.03 2.19 -28.53
N VAL A 51 28.48 1.21 -29.31
CA VAL A 51 27.63 0.09 -29.77
C VAL A 51 27.44 -0.91 -28.64
N GLU A 52 28.53 -1.35 -27.98
CA GLU A 52 28.45 -2.26 -26.83
C GLU A 52 27.62 -1.68 -25.68
N ARG A 53 27.72 -0.37 -25.43
CA ARG A 53 26.89 0.31 -24.41
C ARG A 53 25.41 0.32 -24.77
N LYS A 54 25.06 0.47 -26.05
CA LYS A 54 23.65 0.44 -26.50
C LYS A 54 23.05 -0.95 -26.37
N GLU A 55 23.82 -1.98 -26.66
CA GLU A 55 23.38 -3.37 -26.53
C GLU A 55 23.16 -3.75 -25.06
N HIS A 56 24.07 -3.39 -24.16
CA HIS A 56 23.92 -3.65 -22.73
C HIS A 56 22.71 -2.94 -22.11
N VAL A 57 22.47 -1.67 -22.50
CA VAL A 57 21.28 -0.92 -22.06
C VAL A 57 20.00 -1.58 -22.57
N ALA A 58 19.98 -2.05 -23.82
CA ALA A 58 18.81 -2.74 -24.37
C ALA A 58 18.54 -4.10 -23.68
N GLU A 59 19.58 -4.81 -23.26
CA GLU A 59 19.45 -6.06 -22.51
C GLU A 59 18.96 -5.83 -21.07
N GLU A 60 19.48 -4.80 -20.40
CA GLU A 60 19.00 -4.38 -19.08
C GLU A 60 17.53 -3.92 -19.13
N GLU A 61 17.14 -3.16 -20.15
CA GLU A 61 15.74 -2.72 -20.32
C GLU A 61 14.79 -3.91 -20.53
N ARG A 62 15.21 -4.94 -21.27
CA ARG A 62 14.43 -6.19 -21.44
C ARG A 62 14.29 -6.93 -20.11
N SER A 63 15.38 -7.05 -19.34
CA SER A 63 15.36 -7.67 -18.02
C SER A 63 14.41 -6.94 -17.05
N VAL A 64 14.41 -5.60 -17.07
CA VAL A 64 13.51 -4.79 -16.24
C VAL A 64 12.05 -4.99 -16.65
N GLU A 65 11.74 -5.10 -17.94
CA GLU A 65 10.37 -5.32 -18.41
C GLU A 65 9.85 -6.72 -18.07
N ASP A 66 10.71 -7.74 -18.14
CA ASP A 66 10.38 -9.10 -17.71
C ASP A 66 10.09 -9.15 -16.20
N LEU A 67 10.91 -8.47 -15.38
CA LEU A 67 10.65 -8.32 -13.93
C LEU A 67 9.32 -7.60 -13.65
N ARG A 68 8.97 -6.57 -14.43
CA ARG A 68 7.66 -5.90 -14.31
C ARG A 68 6.52 -6.83 -14.71
N ARG A 69 6.70 -7.69 -15.71
CA ARG A 69 5.70 -8.68 -16.13
C ARG A 69 5.49 -9.72 -15.04
N GLU A 70 6.55 -10.28 -14.47
CA GLU A 70 6.47 -11.23 -13.36
C GLU A 70 5.79 -10.62 -12.13
N ARG A 71 6.12 -9.36 -11.78
CA ARG A 71 5.49 -8.65 -10.67
C ARG A 71 3.99 -8.44 -10.89
N ARG A 72 3.58 -8.06 -12.10
CA ARG A 72 2.15 -7.94 -12.46
C ARG A 72 1.43 -9.28 -12.33
N TRP A 73 2.05 -10.36 -12.80
CA TRP A 73 1.48 -11.70 -12.69
C TRP A 73 1.32 -12.15 -11.23
N LEU A 74 2.34 -11.93 -10.38
CA LEU A 74 2.26 -12.24 -8.95
C LEU A 74 1.21 -11.40 -8.22
N ALA A 75 1.06 -10.12 -8.57
CA ALA A 75 0.03 -9.25 -8.03
C ALA A 75 -1.38 -9.76 -8.38
N GLN A 76 -1.58 -10.21 -9.62
CA GLN A 76 -2.84 -10.81 -10.07
C GLN A 76 -3.16 -12.12 -9.31
N GLN A 77 -2.18 -13.01 -9.16
CA GLN A 77 -2.34 -14.25 -8.37
C GLN A 77 -2.70 -13.97 -6.90
N LYS A 78 -2.08 -12.96 -6.29
CA LYS A 78 -2.44 -12.54 -4.93
C LYS A 78 -3.87 -12.00 -4.84
N LEU A 79 -4.33 -11.27 -5.85
CA LEU A 79 -5.70 -10.77 -5.90
C LEU A 79 -6.71 -11.92 -6.00
N GLU A 80 -6.45 -12.91 -6.86
CA GLU A 80 -7.28 -14.11 -6.99
C GLU A 80 -7.36 -14.88 -5.65
N LEU A 81 -6.23 -15.04 -4.96
CA LEU A 81 -6.21 -15.66 -3.63
C LEU A 81 -7.03 -14.89 -2.60
N LEU A 82 -6.97 -13.55 -2.62
CA LEU A 82 -7.78 -12.72 -1.72
C LEU A 82 -9.27 -12.83 -2.02
N GLN A 83 -9.66 -12.91 -3.29
CA GLN A 83 -11.06 -13.14 -3.69
C GLN A 83 -11.55 -14.51 -3.23
N LEU A 84 -10.73 -15.55 -3.37
CA LEU A 84 -11.05 -16.89 -2.86
C LEU A 84 -11.16 -16.88 -1.33
N TYR A 85 -10.30 -16.15 -0.65
CA TYR A 85 -10.35 -16.02 0.81
C TYR A 85 -11.61 -15.27 1.28
N ASP A 86 -12.00 -14.20 0.61
CA ASP A 86 -13.26 -13.49 0.88
C ASP A 86 -14.48 -14.39 0.63
N LEU A 87 -14.50 -15.12 -0.49
CA LEU A 87 -15.56 -16.09 -0.78
C LEU A 87 -15.66 -17.14 0.33
N HIS A 88 -14.51 -17.68 0.77
CA HIS A 88 -14.44 -18.65 1.85
C HIS A 88 -14.97 -18.09 3.18
N LEU A 89 -14.64 -16.83 3.49
CA LEU A 89 -15.17 -16.14 4.67
C LEU A 89 -16.69 -15.97 4.58
N ARG A 90 -17.22 -15.54 3.43
CA ARG A 90 -18.67 -15.43 3.20
C ARG A 90 -19.37 -16.77 3.38
N LEU A 91 -18.79 -17.85 2.87
CA LEU A 91 -19.33 -19.21 3.04
C LEU A 91 -19.29 -19.65 4.51
N LYS A 92 -18.20 -19.40 5.22
CA LYS A 92 -18.10 -19.68 6.66
C LYS A 92 -19.12 -18.90 7.49
N LEU A 93 -19.31 -17.61 7.17
CA LEU A 93 -20.30 -16.77 7.85
C LEU A 93 -21.73 -17.24 7.58
N LYS A 94 -22.05 -17.63 6.34
CA LYS A 94 -23.33 -18.28 6.01
C LYS A 94 -23.55 -19.57 6.82
N ALA A 95 -22.52 -20.42 6.94
CA ALA A 95 -22.59 -21.65 7.71
C ALA A 95 -22.76 -21.44 9.23
N LEU A 96 -22.31 -20.29 9.75
CA LEU A 96 -22.44 -19.90 11.15
C LEU A 96 -23.78 -19.25 11.50
N ASN A 97 -24.58 -18.82 10.51
CA ASN A 97 -25.84 -18.13 10.74
C ASN A 97 -26.93 -19.15 11.20
N PRO A 98 -27.31 -19.19 12.49
CA PRO A 98 -28.15 -20.25 13.04
C PRO A 98 -29.60 -20.18 12.53
N SER A 99 -30.03 -19.00 12.05
CA SER A 99 -31.38 -18.76 11.53
C SER A 99 -31.69 -19.51 10.24
N GLN A 100 -30.68 -20.01 9.51
CA GLN A 100 -30.85 -20.88 8.34
C GLN A 100 -30.74 -22.37 8.67
N ARG A 101 -30.49 -22.75 9.93
CA ARG A 101 -30.51 -24.16 10.37
C ARG A 101 -31.91 -24.60 10.85
N SER A 102 -32.99 -24.11 10.25
CA SER A 102 -34.34 -24.31 10.79
C SER A 102 -34.92 -25.72 10.65
N ASP A 103 -34.48 -26.60 9.73
CA ASP A 103 -35.32 -27.77 9.40
C ASP A 103 -34.62 -29.15 9.39
N HIS A 104 -33.35 -29.25 9.80
CA HIS A 104 -32.61 -30.53 9.72
C HIS A 104 -32.34 -31.24 11.06
N TYR A 105 -32.99 -30.82 12.15
CA TYR A 105 -32.97 -31.53 13.45
C TYR A 105 -34.25 -32.36 13.71
N LEU A 106 -34.86 -32.95 12.68
CA LEU A 106 -36.04 -33.81 12.82
C LEU A 106 -35.74 -35.28 13.22
N TYR A 107 -34.46 -35.68 13.27
CA TYR A 107 -34.07 -37.08 13.58
C TYR A 107 -33.15 -37.23 14.79
N GLN A 108 -33.03 -36.23 15.67
CA GLN A 108 -32.47 -36.52 17.00
C GLN A 108 -33.51 -37.29 17.81
N PRO A 109 -33.22 -38.52 18.29
CA PRO A 109 -34.11 -39.21 19.20
C PRO A 109 -34.30 -38.33 20.43
N ARG A 110 -35.53 -37.87 20.65
CA ARG A 110 -35.87 -37.09 21.83
C ARG A 110 -35.61 -37.98 23.04
N ILE A 111 -34.61 -37.62 23.84
CA ILE A 111 -34.43 -38.22 25.16
C ILE A 111 -35.75 -37.97 25.92
N PRO A 112 -36.45 -39.02 26.39
CA PRO A 112 -37.72 -38.85 27.08
C PRO A 112 -37.56 -37.92 28.28
N LYS A 113 -38.36 -36.86 28.29
CA LYS A 113 -38.43 -35.88 29.38
C LYS A 113 -39.29 -36.47 30.51
N HIS A 114 -38.72 -37.41 31.26
CA HIS A 114 -39.00 -37.75 32.66
C HIS A 114 -38.47 -39.15 32.95
N ASN A 115 -37.36 -39.22 33.68
CA ASN A 115 -37.02 -40.39 34.47
C ASN A 115 -36.49 -39.88 35.80
N GLU A 116 -37.30 -39.93 36.85
CA GLU A 116 -36.96 -39.43 38.20
C GLU A 116 -35.91 -40.31 38.92
N GLY A 117 -35.34 -41.32 38.24
CA GLY A 117 -34.44 -42.30 38.83
C GLY A 117 -33.07 -42.47 38.16
N SER A 118 -32.72 -41.73 37.11
CA SER A 118 -31.45 -41.98 36.39
C SER A 118 -30.30 -41.11 36.90
N GLY A 119 -29.45 -41.72 37.73
CA GLY A 119 -28.00 -41.52 37.73
C GLY A 119 -27.49 -40.13 38.10
N ARG A 120 -27.22 -39.93 39.38
CA ARG A 120 -26.26 -38.93 39.85
C ARG A 120 -24.93 -39.14 39.12
N TRP A 121 -24.55 -38.23 38.22
CA TRP A 121 -23.16 -38.14 37.80
C TRP A 121 -22.38 -37.61 39.01
N THR A 122 -21.69 -38.50 39.71
CA THR A 122 -20.77 -38.11 40.78
C THR A 122 -19.66 -37.28 40.17
N ARG A 123 -19.63 -36.01 40.57
CA ARG A 123 -18.55 -35.07 40.34
C ARG A 123 -17.41 -35.43 41.27
N GLU A 124 -16.71 -36.53 40.98
CA GLU A 124 -15.43 -36.85 41.61
C GLU A 124 -14.34 -36.85 40.54
N GLY A 125 -13.43 -35.91 40.68
CA GLY A 125 -12.35 -35.67 39.72
C GLY A 125 -11.71 -34.30 39.95
N GLY A 126 -11.30 -34.05 41.20
CA GLY A 126 -10.38 -32.97 41.51
C GLY A 126 -9.01 -33.31 40.94
N GLY A 127 -8.49 -32.42 40.10
CA GLY A 127 -7.14 -32.49 39.55
C GLY A 127 -6.58 -31.08 39.44
N SER A 128 -5.96 -30.65 40.53
CA SER A 128 -5.21 -29.41 40.64
C SER A 128 -3.88 -29.52 39.91
N SER A 129 -3.41 -28.39 39.39
CA SER A 129 -2.04 -28.05 38.98
C SER A 129 -1.52 -28.57 37.64
N GLY A 130 -0.94 -27.64 36.87
CA GLY A 130 0.16 -27.95 35.96
C GLY A 130 0.01 -27.47 34.52
N ASN A 131 0.68 -26.36 34.23
CA ASN A 131 1.21 -25.95 32.93
C ASN A 131 0.25 -25.44 31.84
N TYR A 132 0.48 -24.17 31.52
CA TYR A 132 0.22 -23.56 30.23
C TYR A 132 0.83 -24.43 29.11
N ASP A 133 -0.03 -25.16 28.41
CA ASP A 133 0.33 -25.75 27.13
C ASP A 133 -0.72 -25.31 26.10
N GLY A 134 -0.23 -24.59 25.08
CA GLY A 134 -1.01 -23.90 24.05
C GLY A 134 -1.66 -24.84 23.06
N ARG A 135 -2.56 -25.71 23.54
CA ARG A 135 -3.48 -26.46 22.67
C ARG A 135 -4.78 -25.68 22.55
N LEU A 136 -4.84 -24.89 21.48
CA LEU A 136 -6.08 -24.35 20.92
C LEU A 136 -7.04 -25.52 20.67
N ALA A 137 -7.98 -25.74 21.59
CA ALA A 137 -9.10 -26.62 21.35
C ALA A 137 -9.91 -26.04 20.17
N SER A 138 -10.08 -26.84 19.12
CA SER A 138 -10.87 -26.55 17.91
C SER A 138 -12.37 -26.26 18.17
N ALA A 139 -12.78 -26.09 19.43
CA ALA A 139 -14.16 -25.88 19.85
C ALA A 139 -14.44 -24.48 20.39
N ASP A 140 -13.41 -23.67 20.69
CA ASP A 140 -13.62 -22.25 20.99
C ASP A 140 -13.84 -21.50 19.68
N ARG A 141 -15.11 -21.45 19.26
CA ARG A 141 -15.54 -20.53 18.21
C ARG A 141 -15.18 -19.12 18.71
N PRO A 142 -14.31 -18.37 18.01
CA PRO A 142 -14.09 -16.99 18.38
C PRO A 142 -15.46 -16.31 18.35
N ARG A 143 -15.82 -15.65 19.46
CA ARG A 143 -16.96 -14.74 19.49
C ARG A 143 -16.62 -13.57 18.57
N LEU A 144 -16.78 -13.79 17.26
CA LEU A 144 -16.67 -12.79 16.20
C LEU A 144 -17.85 -11.83 16.37
N GLY A 145 -17.82 -11.00 17.41
CA GLY A 145 -18.61 -9.76 17.43
C GLY A 145 -18.17 -8.86 16.27
N ARG A 146 -18.91 -7.77 16.00
CA ARG A 146 -18.60 -6.80 14.93
C ARG A 146 -17.11 -6.44 14.83
N VAL A 147 -16.41 -6.37 15.96
CA VAL A 147 -14.96 -6.11 16.09
C VAL A 147 -14.08 -7.13 15.33
N GLY A 148 -14.48 -8.40 15.28
CA GLY A 148 -13.71 -9.46 14.62
C GLY A 148 -13.73 -9.38 13.09
N GLY A 149 -14.81 -8.89 12.49
CA GLY A 149 -14.88 -8.65 11.04
C GLY A 149 -13.92 -7.54 10.60
N PHE A 150 -13.82 -6.46 11.38
CA PHE A 150 -12.91 -5.35 11.09
C PHE A 150 -11.44 -5.74 11.15
N ALA A 151 -11.05 -6.61 12.10
CA ALA A 151 -9.68 -7.09 12.19
C ALA A 151 -9.24 -7.84 10.93
N ILE A 152 -10.13 -8.63 10.33
CA ILE A 152 -9.87 -9.36 9.09
C ILE A 152 -9.75 -8.39 7.91
N LEU A 153 -10.68 -7.44 7.77
CA LEU A 153 -10.61 -6.42 6.71
C LEU A 153 -9.35 -5.56 6.81
N ALA A 154 -8.96 -5.16 8.03
CA ALA A 154 -7.74 -4.42 8.27
C ALA A 154 -6.47 -5.23 7.91
N GLN A 155 -6.46 -6.55 8.15
CA GLN A 155 -5.35 -7.41 7.73
C GLN A 155 -5.26 -7.50 6.20
N ILE A 156 -6.38 -7.71 5.52
CA ILE A 156 -6.43 -7.75 4.05
C ILE A 156 -5.96 -6.40 3.48
N ALA A 157 -6.45 -5.29 4.04
CA ALA A 157 -6.05 -3.95 3.62
C ALA A 157 -4.55 -3.68 3.88
N ASP A 158 -4.00 -4.14 5.01
CA ASP A 158 -2.55 -4.04 5.30
C ASP A 158 -1.72 -4.79 4.25
N GLU A 159 -2.13 -5.99 3.86
CA GLU A 159 -1.45 -6.76 2.81
C GLU A 159 -1.56 -6.11 1.43
N LEU A 160 -2.73 -5.55 1.08
CA LEU A 160 -2.90 -4.81 -0.17
C LEU A 160 -2.04 -3.54 -0.21
N VAL A 161 -1.97 -2.80 0.89
CA VAL A 161 -1.09 -1.62 1.00
C VAL A 161 0.38 -2.02 0.90
N LYS A 162 0.82 -3.10 1.57
CA LYS A 162 2.20 -3.61 1.44
C LYS A 162 2.53 -4.00 0.00
N ALA A 163 1.60 -4.69 -0.67
CA ALA A 163 1.77 -5.07 -2.07
C ALA A 163 1.91 -3.83 -2.97
N PHE A 164 1.03 -2.85 -2.79
CA PHE A 164 1.09 -1.58 -3.53
C PHE A 164 2.41 -0.83 -3.30
N ARG A 165 2.88 -0.74 -2.04
CA ARG A 165 4.19 -0.14 -1.70
C ARG A 165 5.35 -0.85 -2.40
N SER A 166 5.30 -2.18 -2.45
CA SER A 166 6.34 -2.99 -3.10
C SER A 166 6.36 -2.81 -4.62
N GLU A 167 5.19 -2.62 -5.24
CA GLU A 167 5.08 -2.41 -6.69
C GLU A 167 5.61 -1.03 -7.10
N ASN A 168 5.31 0.00 -6.32
CA ASN A 168 5.65 1.39 -6.63
C ASN A 168 7.04 1.82 -6.09
N LEU A 169 7.82 0.93 -5.51
CA LEU A 169 9.12 1.24 -4.90
C LEU A 169 9.04 2.35 -3.83
N ASP A 170 7.91 2.43 -3.10
CA ASP A 170 7.67 3.44 -2.05
C ASP A 170 8.32 3.04 -0.70
N ARG A 171 9.47 2.38 -0.77
CA ARG A 171 10.35 2.08 0.35
C ARG A 171 11.68 2.77 0.10
N ASP A 172 12.26 3.35 1.15
CA ASP A 172 13.61 3.91 1.04
C ASP A 172 14.66 2.80 0.81
N LEU A 173 15.90 3.19 0.59
CA LEU A 173 17.03 2.26 0.39
C LEU A 173 17.29 1.34 1.60
N PHE A 174 16.74 1.67 2.77
CA PHE A 174 16.86 0.91 4.01
C PHE A 174 15.61 0.07 4.32
N GLY A 175 14.62 0.07 3.44
CA GLY A 175 13.36 -0.64 3.61
C GLY A 175 12.37 0.04 4.56
N HIS A 176 12.63 1.27 5.00
CA HIS A 176 11.66 2.07 5.73
C HIS A 176 10.54 2.51 4.79
N GLU A 177 9.31 2.38 5.31
CA GLU A 177 8.13 2.90 4.63
C GLU A 177 8.17 4.43 4.74
N GLU A 178 8.19 5.15 3.62
CA GLU A 178 7.99 6.59 3.60
C GLU A 178 6.51 6.92 3.34
N GLY A 179 6.05 8.09 3.75
CA GLY A 179 4.69 8.56 3.47
C GLY A 179 3.56 7.68 4.02
N THR A 180 2.32 8.02 3.65
CA THR A 180 1.09 7.34 4.06
C THR A 180 0.35 6.83 2.83
N ILE A 181 -0.32 5.69 2.95
CA ILE A 181 -1.20 5.15 1.91
C ILE A 181 -2.58 4.87 2.49
N GLY A 182 -3.58 5.41 1.81
CA GLY A 182 -4.98 5.11 2.01
C GLY A 182 -5.48 4.10 0.98
N LEU A 183 -6.41 3.25 1.35
CA LEU A 183 -7.07 2.28 0.50
C LEU A 183 -8.56 2.30 0.78
N THR A 184 -9.36 2.32 -0.28
CA THR A 184 -10.80 2.05 -0.20
C THR A 184 -11.19 1.09 -1.31
N ASN A 185 -12.17 0.21 -1.07
CA ASN A 185 -12.84 -0.51 -2.14
C ASN A 185 -14.11 0.27 -2.50
N PHE A 186 -14.15 0.80 -3.71
CA PHE A 186 -15.27 1.60 -4.19
C PHE A 186 -15.81 1.00 -5.48
N LYS A 187 -17.08 0.58 -5.47
CA LYS A 187 -17.76 -0.06 -6.61
C LYS A 187 -17.01 -1.29 -7.17
N GLY A 188 -16.37 -2.06 -6.29
CA GLY A 188 -15.62 -3.27 -6.64
C GLY A 188 -14.16 -2.98 -7.05
N GLU A 189 -13.75 -1.73 -7.17
CA GLU A 189 -12.38 -1.35 -7.50
C GLU A 189 -11.60 -0.91 -6.26
N ASN A 190 -10.37 -1.38 -6.12
CA ASN A 190 -9.45 -0.90 -5.08
C ASN A 190 -8.86 0.45 -5.51
N ILE A 191 -9.17 1.50 -4.76
CA ILE A 191 -8.64 2.85 -4.96
C ILE A 191 -7.62 3.12 -3.86
N PHE A 192 -6.37 3.27 -4.27
CA PHE A 192 -5.28 3.70 -3.40
C PHE A 192 -5.15 5.22 -3.43
N GLY A 193 -4.83 5.85 -2.31
CA GLY A 193 -4.44 7.26 -2.22
C GLY A 193 -3.08 7.38 -1.56
N SER A 194 -2.10 7.92 -2.28
CA SER A 194 -0.76 8.14 -1.75
C SER A 194 -0.62 9.56 -1.20
N SER A 195 0.24 9.76 -0.20
CA SER A 195 0.67 11.11 0.20
C SER A 195 1.63 11.69 -0.83
N SER A 196 1.69 13.02 -0.98
CA SER A 196 2.52 13.69 -1.99
C SER A 196 4.03 13.53 -1.86
N SER A 197 4.51 12.96 -0.76
CA SER A 197 5.92 12.58 -0.59
C SER A 197 6.28 11.26 -1.27
N LEU A 198 5.28 10.47 -1.69
CA LEU A 198 5.49 9.17 -2.32
C LEU A 198 5.63 9.29 -3.83
N SER A 199 6.39 8.36 -4.41
CA SER A 199 6.62 8.32 -5.87
C SER A 199 5.35 7.94 -6.64
N SER A 200 4.46 7.17 -6.00
CA SER A 200 3.14 6.80 -6.52
C SER A 200 2.12 7.95 -6.54
N TYR A 201 2.46 9.12 -6.00
CA TYR A 201 1.62 10.31 -6.06
C TYR A 201 1.67 10.95 -7.44
N SER A 202 0.55 10.93 -8.16
CA SER A 202 0.54 11.29 -9.57
C SER A 202 0.40 12.80 -9.80
N ARG A 203 0.66 13.25 -11.04
CA ARG A 203 0.42 14.64 -11.44
C ARG A 203 -1.07 14.99 -11.38
N GLU A 204 -1.93 14.03 -11.71
CA GLU A 204 -3.38 14.17 -11.67
C GLU A 204 -3.88 14.30 -10.23
N ASP A 205 -3.27 13.61 -9.26
CA ASP A 205 -3.61 13.80 -7.84
C ASP A 205 -3.22 15.19 -7.37
N ARG A 206 -2.03 15.67 -7.76
CA ARG A 206 -1.57 17.03 -7.46
C ARG A 206 -2.53 18.08 -8.04
N ALA A 207 -3.00 17.87 -9.27
CA ALA A 207 -3.96 18.76 -9.92
C ALA A 207 -5.28 18.80 -9.15
N ALA A 208 -5.85 17.63 -8.82
CA ALA A 208 -7.10 17.53 -8.07
C ALA A 208 -6.99 18.15 -6.67
N ALA A 209 -5.87 17.94 -5.97
CA ALA A 209 -5.61 18.54 -4.66
C ALA A 209 -5.51 20.07 -4.74
N ASN A 210 -4.84 20.60 -5.76
CA ASN A 210 -4.76 22.05 -5.99
C ASN A 210 -6.13 22.67 -6.32
N GLU A 211 -6.91 22.01 -7.17
CA GLU A 211 -8.27 22.45 -7.51
C GLU A 211 -9.16 22.50 -6.28
N MET A 212 -9.21 21.39 -5.52
CA MET A 212 -9.95 21.34 -4.25
C MET A 212 -9.44 22.39 -3.26
N ARG A 213 -8.12 22.63 -3.17
CA ARG A 213 -7.57 23.71 -2.33
C ARG A 213 -8.15 25.06 -2.69
N ASN A 214 -8.22 25.39 -3.98
CA ASN A 214 -8.72 26.68 -4.44
C ASN A 214 -10.22 26.83 -4.11
N VAL A 215 -11.01 25.76 -4.28
CA VAL A 215 -12.42 25.73 -3.86
C VAL A 215 -12.54 26.00 -2.36
N LEU A 216 -11.76 25.30 -1.54
CA LEU A 216 -11.85 25.44 -0.08
C LEU A 216 -11.33 26.81 0.41
N LEU A 217 -10.28 27.37 -0.19
CA LEU A 217 -9.80 28.73 0.09
C LEU A 217 -10.85 29.79 -0.22
N SER A 218 -11.63 29.58 -1.29
CA SER A 218 -12.69 30.51 -1.68
C SER A 218 -13.93 30.41 -0.78
N LYS A 219 -14.30 29.21 -0.33
CA LYS A 219 -15.55 28.96 0.41
C LYS A 219 -15.40 29.01 1.92
N TYR A 220 -14.22 28.67 2.45
CA TYR A 220 -13.95 28.53 3.88
C TYR A 220 -12.67 29.30 4.30
N PRO A 221 -12.56 30.61 4.00
CA PRO A 221 -11.33 31.39 4.25
C PRO A 221 -10.97 31.50 5.74
N GLU A 222 -11.94 31.34 6.64
CA GLU A 222 -11.72 31.33 8.09
C GLU A 222 -10.92 30.10 8.56
N THR A 223 -11.07 28.98 7.85
CA THR A 223 -10.37 27.72 8.15
C THR A 223 -9.14 27.55 7.25
N MET A 224 -9.26 27.90 5.97
CA MET A 224 -8.25 27.76 4.93
C MET A 224 -7.64 29.14 4.63
N LYS A 225 -6.46 29.43 5.20
CA LYS A 225 -5.83 30.73 5.02
C LYS A 225 -5.04 30.82 3.71
N GLN A 226 -5.17 31.94 2.99
CA GLN A 226 -4.53 32.16 1.69
C GLN A 226 -3.01 32.35 1.77
N ASP A 227 -2.50 32.83 2.90
CA ASP A 227 -1.06 33.02 3.17
C ASP A 227 -0.34 31.70 3.50
N ASN A 228 -1.07 30.62 3.82
CA ASN A 228 -0.53 29.33 4.22
C ASN A 228 -0.43 28.32 3.07
N ILE A 229 -0.05 28.74 1.85
CA ILE A 229 0.10 27.80 0.73
C ILE A 229 1.29 26.87 0.99
N GLY A 230 1.00 25.57 1.15
CA GLY A 230 2.00 24.55 1.47
C GLY A 230 2.24 24.32 2.97
N MET A 231 1.58 25.10 3.83
CA MET A 231 1.63 24.93 5.28
C MET A 231 0.32 24.32 5.80
N MET A 232 0.30 23.96 7.08
CA MET A 232 -0.94 23.50 7.74
C MET A 232 -1.96 24.65 7.83
N PRO A 233 -3.27 24.39 7.66
CA PRO A 233 -3.86 23.08 7.37
C PRO A 233 -3.91 22.73 5.86
N ASN A 234 -3.58 23.66 4.97
CA ASN A 234 -3.72 23.53 3.52
C ASN A 234 -2.92 22.34 2.92
N ASN A 235 -1.86 21.89 3.58
CA ASN A 235 -1.08 20.72 3.16
C ASN A 235 -1.85 19.39 3.26
N ALA A 236 -2.93 19.32 4.06
CA ALA A 236 -3.71 18.10 4.26
C ALA A 236 -4.36 17.58 2.97
N LEU A 237 -4.62 18.46 1.99
CA LEU A 237 -5.14 18.09 0.67
C LEU A 237 -4.19 17.20 -0.14
N PHE A 238 -2.92 17.16 0.24
CA PHE A 238 -1.87 16.37 -0.39
C PHE A 238 -1.55 15.09 0.41
N HIS A 239 -2.30 14.81 1.48
CA HIS A 239 -2.16 13.59 2.25
C HIS A 239 -3.02 12.46 1.68
N ALA A 240 -2.66 11.23 2.05
CA ALA A 240 -3.28 10.01 1.55
C ALA A 240 -4.80 9.97 1.72
N GLU A 241 -5.29 10.48 2.85
CA GLU A 241 -6.71 10.53 3.22
C GLU A 241 -7.51 11.43 2.27
N ALA A 242 -6.96 12.58 1.88
CA ALA A 242 -7.60 13.45 0.90
C ALA A 242 -7.49 12.83 -0.50
N THR A 243 -6.31 12.31 -0.87
CA THR A 243 -6.06 11.71 -2.19
C THR A 243 -7.03 10.57 -2.48
N VAL A 244 -7.27 9.67 -1.52
CA VAL A 244 -8.18 8.52 -1.73
C VAL A 244 -9.62 8.96 -1.96
N LEU A 245 -10.10 9.98 -1.24
CA LEU A 245 -11.43 10.55 -1.45
C LEU A 245 -11.56 11.26 -2.79
N LEU A 246 -10.56 12.07 -3.17
CA LEU A 246 -10.56 12.77 -4.46
C LEU A 246 -10.49 11.79 -5.64
N ARG A 247 -9.70 10.70 -5.51
CA ARG A 247 -9.66 9.62 -6.51
C ARG A 247 -11.01 8.90 -6.62
N ALA A 248 -11.64 8.57 -5.50
CA ALA A 248 -12.97 7.95 -5.48
C ALA A 248 -14.03 8.86 -6.11
N ALA A 249 -14.03 10.15 -5.75
CA ALA A 249 -14.94 11.13 -6.35
C ALA A 249 -14.74 11.23 -7.86
N ARG A 250 -13.50 11.32 -8.34
CA ARG A 250 -13.18 11.35 -9.77
C ARG A 250 -13.70 10.11 -10.52
N ARG A 251 -13.56 8.92 -9.92
CA ARG A 251 -14.12 7.67 -10.46
C ARG A 251 -15.66 7.67 -10.47
N ASN A 252 -16.28 8.47 -9.62
CA ASN A 252 -17.73 8.63 -9.50
C ASN A 252 -18.28 9.89 -10.20
N GLY A 253 -17.57 10.42 -11.20
CA GLY A 253 -18.03 11.61 -11.94
C GLY A 253 -17.90 12.94 -11.19
N GLY A 254 -17.04 12.99 -10.17
CA GLY A 254 -16.69 14.21 -9.42
C GLY A 254 -17.38 14.38 -8.07
N SER A 255 -18.29 13.49 -7.68
CA SER A 255 -19.01 13.57 -6.40
C SER A 255 -19.11 12.21 -5.71
N LEU A 256 -19.21 12.20 -4.38
CA LEU A 256 -19.49 11.03 -3.55
C LEU A 256 -20.86 11.14 -2.85
N ARG A 257 -21.79 11.92 -3.41
CA ARG A 257 -23.11 12.12 -2.81
C ARG A 257 -23.86 10.80 -2.63
N GLY A 258 -24.30 10.55 -1.40
CA GLY A 258 -25.04 9.33 -1.04
C GLY A 258 -24.18 8.06 -0.98
N GLU A 259 -22.87 8.18 -1.19
CA GLU A 259 -21.95 7.05 -1.11
C GLU A 259 -21.47 6.83 0.33
N MET A 260 -21.20 5.57 0.66
CA MET A 260 -20.53 5.16 1.89
C MET A 260 -19.16 4.58 1.54
N LEU A 261 -18.11 5.10 2.17
CA LEU A 261 -16.74 4.67 1.92
C LEU A 261 -16.11 4.12 3.20
N GLU A 262 -15.48 2.96 3.07
CA GLU A 262 -14.59 2.39 4.08
C GLU A 262 -13.16 2.63 3.64
N VAL A 263 -12.42 3.44 4.39
CA VAL A 263 -11.08 3.91 4.06
C VAL A 263 -10.09 3.39 5.09
N TYR A 264 -9.23 2.48 4.69
CA TYR A 264 -8.08 2.03 5.47
C TYR A 264 -6.91 3.00 5.27
N ILE A 265 -6.30 3.48 6.35
CA ILE A 265 -5.07 4.29 6.34
C ILE A 265 -3.99 3.55 7.11
N ASP A 266 -2.81 3.39 6.52
CA ASP A 266 -1.72 2.62 7.14
C ASP A 266 -0.99 3.36 8.29
N ARG A 267 -1.28 4.65 8.49
CA ARG A 267 -0.75 5.49 9.58
C ARG A 267 -1.86 6.27 10.31
N PRO A 268 -1.61 6.74 11.53
CA PRO A 268 -2.53 7.63 12.24
C PRO A 268 -2.77 8.92 11.47
N MET A 269 -4.02 9.38 11.47
CA MET A 269 -4.45 10.60 10.81
C MET A 269 -3.86 11.83 11.54
N CYS A 270 -3.32 12.80 10.79
CA CYS A 270 -2.78 14.01 11.39
C CYS A 270 -3.87 15.03 11.76
N ARG A 271 -3.53 16.01 12.62
CA ARG A 271 -4.46 17.05 13.06
C ARG A 271 -5.01 17.90 11.89
N SER A 272 -4.21 18.17 10.87
CA SER A 272 -4.67 18.95 9.70
C SER A 272 -5.72 18.19 8.89
N CYS A 273 -5.58 16.87 8.73
CA CYS A 273 -6.61 16.04 8.09
C CYS A 273 -7.94 16.13 8.85
N ASN A 274 -7.91 16.17 10.19
CA ASN A 274 -9.13 16.34 11.00
C ASN A 274 -9.87 17.64 10.69
N THR A 275 -9.12 18.71 10.42
CA THR A 275 -9.71 20.01 10.08
C THR A 275 -10.23 20.05 8.65
N VAL A 276 -9.48 19.49 7.69
CA VAL A 276 -9.75 19.69 6.25
C VAL A 276 -10.69 18.64 5.65
N LEU A 277 -10.63 17.37 6.08
CA LEU A 277 -11.48 16.31 5.52
C LEU A 277 -12.99 16.60 5.65
N PRO A 278 -13.50 17.20 6.75
CA PRO A 278 -14.89 17.63 6.81
C PRO A 278 -15.29 18.61 5.71
N LEU A 279 -14.41 19.55 5.36
CA LEU A 279 -14.66 20.51 4.29
C LEU A 279 -14.65 19.82 2.92
N ILE A 280 -13.68 18.93 2.68
CA ILE A 280 -13.64 18.10 1.47
C ILE A 280 -14.93 17.28 1.33
N ALA A 281 -15.38 16.63 2.40
CA ALA A 281 -16.60 15.83 2.37
C ALA A 281 -17.83 16.66 1.97
N ARG A 282 -17.96 17.91 2.46
CA ARG A 282 -19.04 18.82 2.04
C ARG A 282 -19.01 19.10 0.55
N GLU A 283 -17.84 19.43 0.02
CA GLU A 283 -17.66 19.70 -1.41
C GLU A 283 -17.90 18.47 -2.29
N LEU A 284 -17.59 17.27 -1.78
CA LEU A 284 -17.84 16.01 -2.47
C LEU A 284 -19.29 15.54 -2.34
N GLY A 285 -20.18 16.28 -1.67
CA GLY A 285 -21.60 15.94 -1.58
C GLY A 285 -22.01 15.17 -0.33
N ASN A 286 -21.27 15.35 0.77
CA ASN A 286 -21.52 14.74 2.09
C ASN A 286 -21.57 13.20 2.07
N PRO A 287 -20.50 12.51 1.62
CA PRO A 287 -20.41 11.07 1.79
C PRO A 287 -20.36 10.70 3.27
N THR A 288 -20.74 9.46 3.59
CA THR A 288 -20.38 8.84 4.86
C THR A 288 -19.05 8.12 4.69
N VAL A 289 -18.03 8.52 5.44
CA VAL A 289 -16.69 7.91 5.37
C VAL A 289 -16.29 7.34 6.71
N MET A 290 -15.93 6.07 6.74
CA MET A 290 -15.33 5.42 7.91
C MET A 290 -13.84 5.24 7.67
N PHE A 291 -13.02 5.89 8.50
CA PHE A 291 -11.57 5.72 8.49
C PHE A 291 -11.14 4.69 9.51
N PHE A 292 -10.29 3.76 9.10
CA PHE A 292 -9.71 2.71 9.93
C PHE A 292 -8.19 2.77 9.83
N THR A 293 -7.50 2.75 10.97
CA THR A 293 -6.03 2.73 10.99
C THR A 293 -5.46 1.33 11.14
N ARG A 294 -4.17 1.16 10.87
CA ARG A 294 -3.43 -0.09 11.12
C ARG A 294 -3.71 -0.62 12.54
N ARG A 295 -4.24 -1.85 12.62
CA ARG A 295 -4.77 -2.56 13.82
C ARG A 295 -6.22 -2.25 14.25
N GLY A 296 -7.00 -1.53 13.43
CA GLY A 296 -8.41 -1.22 13.73
C GLY A 296 -8.59 -0.43 15.03
N LYS A 297 -7.51 0.25 15.48
CA LYS A 297 -7.42 0.84 16.81
C LYS A 297 -8.18 2.17 16.91
N GLU A 298 -8.35 2.84 15.78
CA GLU A 298 -9.08 4.09 15.66
C GLU A 298 -10.05 3.96 14.48
N ILE A 299 -11.34 3.94 14.79
CA ILE A 299 -12.42 3.99 13.80
C ILE A 299 -13.06 5.36 13.90
N ARG A 300 -12.89 6.20 12.88
CA ARG A 300 -13.49 7.54 12.87
C ARG A 300 -14.45 7.68 11.73
N LYS A 301 -15.68 8.04 12.05
CA LYS A 301 -16.74 8.24 11.08
C LYS A 301 -16.91 9.73 10.81
N LEU A 302 -16.82 10.08 9.54
CA LEU A 302 -17.12 11.39 9.00
C LEU A 302 -18.47 11.28 8.29
N GLN A 303 -19.46 12.04 8.76
CA GLN A 303 -20.79 12.04 8.17
C GLN A 303 -21.28 13.49 8.08
N ASP A 304 -21.84 13.89 6.94
CA ASP A 304 -22.38 15.24 6.73
C ASP A 304 -21.36 16.37 7.02
N GLY A 305 -20.08 16.09 6.76
CA GLY A 305 -19.00 17.03 7.03
C GLY A 305 -18.78 17.31 8.53
N VAL A 306 -19.09 16.34 9.39
CA VAL A 306 -18.85 16.38 10.84
C VAL A 306 -18.26 15.04 11.29
N TRP A 307 -17.25 15.08 12.15
CA TRP A 307 -16.74 13.88 12.80
C TRP A 307 -17.74 13.44 13.86
N SER A 308 -18.17 12.17 13.82
CA SER A 308 -18.92 11.62 14.94
C SER A 308 -17.97 11.45 16.13
N GLU A 309 -18.39 11.91 17.30
CA GLU A 309 -17.72 11.53 18.55
C GLU A 309 -17.81 10.01 18.71
N HIS A 310 -16.75 9.40 19.22
CA HIS A 310 -16.71 7.95 19.44
C HIS A 310 -17.81 7.56 20.44
N GLU A 311 -18.80 6.77 20.01
CA GLU A 311 -19.62 5.94 20.91
C GLU A 311 -18.83 4.71 21.38
#